data_AF-A0A5I4KB97-F1
#
_entry.id   AF-A0A5I4KB97-F1
#
_cell.length_a   1.000
_cell.length_b   1.000
_cell.length_c   1.000
_cell.angle_alpha   90.00
_cell.angle_beta   90.00
_cell.angle_gamma   90.00
#
_symmetry.space_group_name_H-M   'P 1'
#
loop_
_entity.id
_entity.type
_entity.pdbx_description
1 polymer ?
#
loop_
_entity_poly.entity_id
_entity_poly.type
_entity_poly.pdbx_seq_one_letter_code
_entity_poly.pdbx_strand_id
1 'polypeptide(L)' 'LAPLCPALVIIAHYEPAFDPLAMRQTLEKQPRVQCKMYDARHGFCDADSATFDAALSHQVMDDVSAFIRDITRANTSPD' A
#
# COMPACT_ATOMS: atom_id res chain seq x y z
N LEU A 1 5.46 -3.30 17.93
CA LEU A 1 3.99 -3.52 17.92
C LEU A 1 3.59 -3.87 16.49
N ALA A 2 2.74 -4.88 16.31
CA ALA A 2 2.23 -5.31 15.01
C ALA A 2 0.77 -4.84 14.84
N PRO A 3 0.31 -4.51 13.61
CA PRO A 3 -1.10 -4.20 13.38
C PRO A 3 -2.00 -5.38 13.76
N LEU A 4 -3.08 -5.11 14.49
CA LEU A 4 -4.07 -6.13 14.85
C LEU A 4 -4.99 -6.49 13.67
N CYS A 5 -5.11 -5.60 12.69
CA CYS A 5 -5.87 -5.81 11.46
C CYS A 5 -4.93 -6.08 10.28
N PRO A 6 -5.43 -6.73 9.20
CA PRO A 6 -4.76 -6.70 7.91
C PRO A 6 -4.50 -5.25 7.48
N ALA A 7 -3.28 -4.96 7.02
CA ALA A 7 -2.89 -3.64 6.55
C ALA A 7 -2.20 -3.72 5.18
N LEU A 8 -2.61 -2.87 4.24
CA LEU A 8 -1.94 -2.63 2.98
C LEU A 8 -1.22 -1.29 3.06
N VAL A 9 0.08 -1.29 2.76
CA VAL A 9 0.92 -0.08 2.74
C VAL A 9 1.34 0.20 1.30
N ILE A 10 0.98 1.38 0.80
CA ILE A 10 1.35 1.89 -0.51
C ILE A 10 2.59 2.78 -0.35
N ILE A 11 3.64 2.50 -1.12
CA ILE A 11 4.96 3.12 -0.96
C ILE A 11 5.40 3.75 -2.27
N ALA A 12 5.79 5.02 -2.23
CA ALA A 12 6.50 5.69 -3.32
C ALA A 12 8.00 5.33 -3.26
N HIS A 13 8.57 4.81 -4.35
CA HIS A 13 9.98 4.41 -4.40
C HIS A 13 10.95 5.60 -4.23
N TYR A 14 10.56 6.79 -4.69
CA TYR A 14 11.40 8.00 -4.66
C TYR A 14 11.00 8.97 -3.54
N GLU A 15 10.69 8.45 -2.35
CA GLU A 15 10.39 9.24 -1.15
C GLU A 15 11.68 9.77 -0.49
N PRO A 16 11.86 11.10 -0.35
CA PRO A 16 13.07 11.68 0.25
C PRO A 16 13.12 11.62 1.78
N ALA A 17 12.00 11.46 2.48
CA ALA A 17 11.96 11.57 3.94
C ALA A 17 12.54 10.36 4.68
N PHE A 18 12.65 9.19 4.03
CA PHE A 18 13.16 7.95 4.61
C PHE A 18 13.60 6.96 3.52
N ASP A 19 14.25 5.85 3.90
CA ASP A 19 14.59 4.74 2.98
C ASP A 19 13.35 3.83 2.75
N PRO A 20 12.72 3.85 1.56
CA PRO A 20 11.49 3.10 1.31
C PRO A 20 11.72 1.59 1.24
N LEU A 21 12.92 1.17 0.82
CA LEU A 21 13.28 -0.24 0.75
C LEU A 21 13.47 -0.83 2.15
N ALA A 22 14.21 -0.13 3.02
CA ALA A 22 14.38 -0.54 4.41
C ALA A 22 13.04 -0.56 5.17
N MET A 23 12.17 0.42 4.91
CA MET A 23 10.82 0.45 5.49
C MET A 23 10.00 -0.76 5.03
N ARG A 24 9.94 -1.03 3.71
CA ARG A 24 9.22 -2.18 3.15
C ARG A 24 9.72 -3.49 3.77
N GLN A 25 11.03 -3.71 3.79
CA GLN A 25 11.64 -4.92 4.38
C GLN A 25 11.31 -5.10 5.86
N THR A 26 11.15 -3.99 6.60
CA THR A 26 10.79 -4.04 8.02
C THR A 26 9.31 -4.35 8.22
N LEU A 27 8.44 -3.76 7.41
CA LEU A 27 6.99 -3.94 7.47
C LEU A 27 6.55 -5.33 7.02
N GLU A 28 7.13 -5.87 5.94
CA GLU A 28 6.82 -7.21 5.41
C GLU A 28 7.16 -8.36 6.38
N LYS A 29 7.92 -8.10 7.45
CA LYS A 29 8.14 -9.08 8.53
C LYS A 29 6.88 -9.30 9.37
N GLN A 30 5.90 -8.41 9.29
CA GLN A 30 4.65 -8.53 10.04
C GLN A 30 3.64 -9.37 9.24
N PRO A 31 3.07 -10.44 9.82
CA PRO A 31 2.28 -11.42 9.07
C PRO A 31 0.97 -10.87 8.49
N ARG A 32 0.50 -9.72 8.99
CA ARG A 32 -0.75 -9.07 8.56
C ARG A 32 -0.50 -7.84 7.68
N VAL A 33 0.75 -7.57 7.31
CA VAL A 33 1.12 -6.40 6.52
C VAL A 33 1.51 -6.81 5.11
N GLN A 34 0.84 -6.23 4.13
CA GLN A 34 1.21 -6.27 2.72
C GLN A 34 1.77 -4.91 2.32
N CYS A 35 2.88 -4.91 1.59
CA CYS A 35 3.43 -3.69 1.00
C CYS A 35 3.33 -3.75 -0.52
N LYS A 36 2.98 -2.62 -1.15
CA LYS A 36 3.12 -2.40 -2.59
C LYS A 36 3.90 -1.13 -2.83
N MET A 37 4.96 -1.24 -3.63
CA MET A 37 5.85 -0.14 -3.95
C MET A 37 5.73 0.21 -5.42
N TYR A 38 5.58 1.48 -5.72
CA TYR A 38 5.38 2.02 -7.06
C TYR A 38 6.56 2.91 -7.43
N ASP A 39 6.93 2.88 -8.72
CA ASP A 39 7.99 3.71 -9.26
C ASP A 39 7.54 5.16 -9.40
N ALA A 40 7.38 5.82 -8.25
CA ALA A 40 6.69 7.10 -8.12
C ALA A 40 7.31 7.95 -7.01
N ARG A 41 6.99 9.25 -7.03
CA ARG A 41 7.34 10.21 -5.98
C ARG A 41 6.20 10.39 -4.99
N HIS A 42 6.51 10.91 -3.80
CA HIS A 42 5.52 11.24 -2.78
C HIS A 42 4.36 12.04 -3.35
N GLY A 43 3.12 11.68 -3.02
CA GLY A 43 1.92 12.38 -3.50
C GLY A 43 1.45 11.95 -4.91
N PHE A 44 1.96 10.85 -5.47
CA PHE A 44 1.53 10.38 -6.80
C PHE A 44 0.05 10.01 -6.91
N CYS A 45 -0.65 9.76 -5.80
CA CYS A 45 -2.10 9.55 -5.74
C CYS A 45 -2.89 10.82 -5.38
N ASP A 46 -2.23 11.95 -5.15
CA ASP A 46 -2.87 13.22 -4.79
C ASP A 46 -3.02 14.08 -6.05
N ALA A 47 -4.25 14.32 -6.49
CA ALA A 47 -4.56 15.06 -7.72
C ALA A 47 -4.08 16.53 -7.69
N ASP A 48 -3.86 17.09 -6.50
CA ASP A 48 -3.35 18.45 -6.33
C ASP A 48 -1.81 18.50 -6.20
N SER A 49 -1.15 17.34 -6.17
CA SER A 49 0.31 17.25 -6.12
C SER A 49 0.96 17.47 -7.49
N ALA A 50 2.11 18.15 -7.51
CA ALA A 50 2.93 18.30 -8.70
C ALA A 50 3.49 16.96 -9.25
N THR A 51 3.42 15.89 -8.46
CA THR A 51 3.89 14.55 -8.83
C THR A 51 2.74 13.57 -9.10
N PHE A 52 1.51 14.06 -9.22
CA PHE A 52 0.34 13.25 -9.49
C PHE A 52 0.54 12.39 -10.75
N ASP A 53 0.23 11.10 -10.64
CA ASP A 53 0.20 10.17 -11.76
C ASP A 53 -1.15 9.44 -11.75
N ALA A 54 -2.03 9.82 -12.68
CA ALA A 54 -3.38 9.26 -12.77
C ALA A 54 -3.37 7.75 -13.05
N ALA A 55 -2.40 7.24 -13.82
CA ALA A 55 -2.35 5.82 -14.15
C ALA A 55 -1.96 4.99 -12.92
N LEU A 56 -0.93 5.43 -12.20
CA LEU A 56 -0.52 4.78 -10.96
C LEU A 56 -1.56 4.93 -9.86
N SER A 57 -2.23 6.08 -9.77
CA SER A 57 -3.34 6.31 -8.84
C SER A 57 -4.49 5.32 -9.10
N HIS A 58 -4.89 5.12 -10.35
CA HIS A 58 -5.91 4.11 -10.69
C HIS A 58 -5.44 2.69 -10.33
N GLN A 59 -4.20 2.34 -10.64
CA GLN A 59 -3.64 1.04 -10.30
C GLN A 59 -3.63 0.80 -8.77
N VAL A 60 -3.30 1.82 -7.98
CA VAL A 60 -3.39 1.77 -6.50
C VAL A 60 -4.83 1.53 -6.07
N MET A 61 -5.82 2.18 -6.68
CA MET A 61 -7.23 1.98 -6.33
C MET A 61 -7.73 0.57 -6.65
N ASP A 62 -7.28 -0.03 -7.76
CA ASP A 62 -7.56 -1.43 -8.08
C ASP A 62 -6.98 -2.38 -7.02
N ASP A 63 -5.75 -2.09 -6.58
CA ASP A 63 -5.04 -2.87 -5.57
C ASP A 63 -5.68 -2.75 -4.18
N VAL A 64 -6.10 -1.55 -3.78
CA VAL A 64 -6.86 -1.30 -2.55
C VAL A 64 -8.20 -2.04 -2.60
N SER A 65 -8.92 -1.95 -3.72
CA SER A 65 -10.21 -2.63 -3.89
C SER A 65 -10.05 -4.16 -3.82
N ALA A 66 -8.97 -4.69 -4.38
CA ALA A 66 -8.65 -6.12 -4.28
C ALA A 66 -8.39 -6.54 -2.82
N PHE A 67 -7.55 -5.78 -2.12
CA PHE A 67 -7.23 -6.04 -0.73
C PHE A 67 -8.47 -6.03 0.18
N ILE A 68 -9.34 -5.02 0.04
CA ILE A 68 -10.59 -4.91 0.83
C ILE A 68 -11.51 -6.09 0.56
N ARG A 69 -11.66 -6.49 -0.71
CA ARG A 69 -12.49 -7.64 -1.11
C ARG A 69 -11.97 -8.93 -0.49
N ASP A 70 -10.66 -9.14 -0.49
CA ASP A 70 -10.04 -10.36 0.04
C ASP A 70 -10.21 -10.46 1.56
N ILE A 71 -10.07 -9.35 2.29
CA ILE A 71 -10.38 -9.28 3.73
C ILE A 71 -11.86 -9.58 3.99
N THR A 72 -12.75 -8.97 3.22
CA THR A 72 -14.19 -9.16 3.39
C THR A 72 -14.56 -10.62 3.17
N ARG A 73 -14.01 -11.27 2.13
CA ARG A 73 -14.23 -12.69 1.86
C ARG A 73 -13.72 -13.58 2.98
N ALA A 74 -12.51 -13.34 3.46
CA ALA A 74 -11.92 -14.09 4.57
C ALA A 74 -12.78 -14.01 5.84
N ASN A 75 -13.45 -12.87 6.08
CA ASN A 75 -14.35 -12.69 7.22
C ASN A 75 -15.75 -13.32 7.03
N THR A 76 -16.12 -13.69 5.81
CA THR A 76 -17.44 -14.28 5.49
C THR A 76 -17.41 -15.80 5.28
N SER A 77 -16.23 -16.42 5.26
CA SER A 77 -16.13 -17.87 5.21
C SER A 77 -16.40 -18.43 6.60
N PRO A 78 -17.44 -19.26 6.82
CA PRO A 78 -17.57 -20.00 8.05
C PRO A 78 -16.47 -21.07 8.07
N ASP A 79 -15.69 -21.12 9.15
CA ASP A 79 -14.88 -22.29 9.49
C ASP A 79 -15.78 -23.52 9.72
#